data_AF-A0A6M7V4Z7-F1
#
_entry.id   AF-A0A6M7V4Z7-F1
#
_cell.length_a   1.000
_cell.length_b   1.000
_cell.length_c   1.000
_cell.angle_alpha   90.00
_cell.angle_beta   90.00
_cell.angle_gamma   90.00
#
_symmetry.space_group_name_H-M   'P 1'
#
loop_
_entity.id
_entity.type
_entity.pdbx_description
1 polymer ?
#
loop_
_entity_poly.entity_id
_entity_poly.type
_entity_poly.pdbx_seq_one_letter_code
_entity_poly.pdbx_strand_id
1 'polypeptide(L)'
;MSIWDIHYNALYASPIAVDAVLTVACGEMPVSKGADGGPLRAIDKTSGVVTGGGRFQSEVQTVKPAASLRACDLAGIEPEKLQGAELVINGKTWLVDTHGFLPAPTGEAAGEILLYLTER
;
A
#
# COMPACT_ATOMS: atom_id res chain seq x y z
N MET A 1 -0.93 11.89 -20.24
CA MET A 1 -0.93 12.00 -18.78
C MET A 1 -2.38 12.14 -18.35
N SER A 2 -2.90 11.16 -17.61
CA SER A 2 -4.30 11.12 -17.17
C SER A 2 -4.55 12.16 -16.08
N ILE A 3 -5.79 12.66 -15.98
CA ILE A 3 -6.20 13.51 -14.86
C ILE A 3 -6.02 12.79 -13.51
N TRP A 4 -6.13 11.45 -13.50
CA TRP A 4 -5.91 10.65 -12.30
C TRP A 4 -4.44 10.61 -11.88
N ASP A 5 -3.51 10.56 -12.84
CA ASP A 5 -2.07 10.61 -12.57
C ASP A 5 -1.72 11.92 -11.85
N ILE A 6 -2.31 13.05 -12.27
CA ILE A 6 -2.11 14.36 -11.66
C ILE A 6 -2.61 14.37 -10.20
N HIS A 7 -3.79 13.81 -9.95
CA HIS A 7 -4.35 13.76 -8.60
C HIS A 7 -3.54 12.86 -7.67
N TYR A 8 -3.19 11.64 -8.10
CA TYR A 8 -2.37 10.76 -7.28
C TYR A 8 -1.00 11.38 -7.03
N ASN A 9 -0.36 11.97 -8.06
CA ASN A 9 0.87 12.77 -7.95
C ASN A 9 0.78 13.82 -6.84
N ALA A 10 -0.26 14.65 -6.86
CA ALA A 10 -0.48 15.65 -5.82
C ALA A 10 -0.67 15.02 -4.42
N LEU A 11 -1.41 13.91 -4.32
CA LEU A 11 -1.66 13.24 -3.04
C LEU A 11 -0.36 12.73 -2.39
N TYR A 12 0.49 12.00 -3.12
CA TYR A 12 1.71 11.47 -2.49
C TYR A 12 2.87 12.48 -2.40
N ALA A 13 2.79 13.58 -3.15
CA ALA A 13 3.67 14.73 -2.94
C ALA A 13 3.30 15.53 -1.69
N SER A 14 2.08 15.35 -1.16
CA SER A 14 1.60 16.11 0.00
C SER A 14 1.94 15.43 1.34
N PRO A 15 1.81 16.14 2.48
CA PRO A 15 2.21 15.62 3.80
C PRO A 15 1.37 14.46 4.34
N ILE A 16 0.26 14.11 3.68
CA ILE A 16 -0.55 12.94 4.07
C ILE A 16 0.12 11.61 3.71
N ALA A 17 1.04 11.63 2.75
CA ALA A 17 1.92 10.50 2.49
C ALA A 17 3.19 10.65 3.31
N VAL A 18 3.76 9.52 3.70
CA VAL A 18 4.97 9.43 4.52
C VAL A 18 5.95 8.48 3.84
N ASP A 19 7.23 8.63 4.17
CA ASP A 19 8.26 7.76 3.61
C ASP A 19 8.09 6.34 4.15
N ALA A 20 8.21 5.38 3.26
CA ALA A 20 8.08 3.97 3.55
C ALA A 20 9.25 3.18 2.97
N VAL A 21 9.58 2.07 3.62
CA VAL A 21 10.53 1.08 3.09
C VAL A 21 9.86 -0.28 3.13
N LEU A 22 9.72 -0.91 1.97
CA LEU A 22 9.12 -2.23 1.83
C LEU A 22 10.22 -3.27 1.60
N THR A 23 10.26 -4.32 2.41
CA THR A 23 11.20 -5.44 2.26
C THR A 23 10.41 -6.71 1.98
N VAL A 24 10.60 -7.29 0.79
CA VAL A 24 9.88 -8.49 0.35
C VAL A 24 10.40 -9.73 1.11
N ALA A 25 9.50 -10.66 1.47
CA ALA A 25 9.74 -11.78 2.38
C ALA A 25 10.84 -12.79 1.98
N CYS A 26 11.42 -12.67 0.78
CA CYS A 26 12.41 -13.61 0.24
C CYS A 26 13.85 -13.05 0.17
N GLY A 27 14.16 -11.99 0.92
CA GLY A 27 15.51 -11.42 0.97
C GLY A 27 15.88 -10.60 -0.27
N GLU A 28 14.89 -10.16 -1.04
CA GLU A 28 15.09 -9.17 -2.10
C GLU A 28 15.49 -7.81 -1.49
N MET A 29 16.14 -6.95 -2.28
CA MET A 29 16.58 -5.64 -1.81
C MET A 29 15.36 -4.80 -1.36
N PRO A 30 15.47 -4.07 -0.23
CA PRO A 30 14.40 -3.18 0.21
C PRO A 30 14.02 -2.16 -0.86
N VAL A 31 12.73 -2.07 -1.15
CA VAL A 31 12.15 -1.06 -2.03
C VAL A 31 11.93 0.20 -1.21
N SER A 32 12.82 1.16 -1.41
CA SER A 32 12.78 2.47 -0.77
C SER A 32 12.56 3.62 -1.76
N LYS A 33 12.34 3.30 -3.04
CA LYS A 33 12.13 4.28 -4.11
C LYS A 33 10.84 3.99 -4.86
N GLY A 34 10.10 5.06 -5.18
CA GLY A 34 8.93 5.01 -6.05
C GLY A 34 9.31 4.96 -7.54
N ALA A 35 8.30 4.81 -8.40
CA ALA A 35 8.48 4.78 -9.85
C ALA A 35 8.95 6.11 -10.44
N ASP A 36 8.77 7.21 -9.71
CA ASP A 36 9.27 8.55 -10.04
C ASP A 36 10.76 8.75 -9.69
N GLY A 37 11.40 7.75 -9.07
CA GLY A 37 12.78 7.80 -8.60
C GLY A 37 12.98 8.52 -7.26
N GLY A 38 11.90 9.06 -6.67
CA GLY A 38 11.85 9.61 -5.33
C GLY A 38 11.77 8.53 -4.24
N PRO A 39 11.70 8.92 -2.95
CA PRO A 39 11.45 7.95 -1.88
C PRO A 39 10.12 7.23 -2.12
N LEU A 40 10.01 5.97 -1.67
CA LEU A 40 8.73 5.27 -1.67
C LEU A 40 7.80 5.95 -0.65
N ARG A 41 6.60 6.33 -1.11
CA ARG A 41 5.63 7.08 -0.32
C ARG A 41 4.41 6.20 -0.06
N ALA A 42 3.95 6.18 1.18
CA ALA A 42 2.75 5.45 1.58
C ALA A 42 1.81 6.38 2.35
N ILE A 43 0.50 6.20 2.16
CA ILE A 43 -0.50 6.85 3.00
C ILE A 43 -0.69 5.98 4.24
N ASP A 44 -0.36 6.54 5.39
CA ASP A 44 -0.53 5.87 6.67
C ASP A 44 -2.02 5.74 7.02
N LYS A 45 -2.47 4.50 7.18
CA LYS A 45 -3.81 4.13 7.66
C LYS A 45 -3.71 3.14 8.83
N THR A 46 -2.62 3.20 9.60
CA THR A 46 -2.38 2.33 10.76
C THR A 46 -3.37 2.55 11.91
N SER A 47 -4.08 3.67 11.92
CA SER A 47 -5.23 3.92 12.82
C SER A 47 -6.39 2.93 12.60
N GLY A 48 -6.42 2.26 11.45
CA GLY A 48 -7.37 1.21 11.15
C GLY A 48 -8.21 1.51 9.91
N VAL A 49 -8.36 0.49 9.06
CA VAL A 49 -9.30 0.45 7.96
C VAL A 49 -10.33 -0.63 8.26
N VAL A 50 -11.60 -0.33 8.02
CA VAL A 50 -12.68 -1.32 8.14
C VAL A 50 -12.51 -2.32 6.99
N THR A 51 -12.47 -3.60 7.35
CA THR A 51 -12.29 -4.74 6.46
C THR A 51 -13.38 -5.77 6.71
N GLY A 52 -13.72 -6.55 5.68
CA GLY A 52 -14.86 -7.48 5.73
C GLY A 52 -16.21 -6.76 5.57
N GLY A 53 -17.29 -7.54 5.57
CA GLY A 53 -18.64 -7.06 5.32
C GLY A 53 -19.01 -7.07 3.83
N GLY A 54 -18.49 -8.04 3.08
CA GLY A 54 -18.82 -8.26 1.67
C GLY A 54 -20.29 -8.62 1.44
N ARG A 55 -20.61 -8.92 0.17
CA ARG A 55 -21.96 -9.19 -0.37
C ARG A 55 -22.76 -10.25 0.41
N PHE A 56 -22.09 -11.09 1.19
CA PHE A 56 -22.70 -12.08 2.06
C PHE A 56 -22.67 -11.57 3.51
N GLN A 57 -23.86 -11.39 4.09
CA GLN A 57 -24.11 -10.82 5.43
C GLN A 57 -23.48 -11.59 6.61
N SER A 58 -22.67 -12.63 6.34
CA SER A 58 -22.00 -13.46 7.34
C SER A 58 -20.57 -13.03 7.66
N GLU A 59 -20.01 -12.05 6.95
CA GLU A 59 -18.68 -11.53 7.24
C GLU A 59 -18.73 -10.48 8.35
N VAL A 60 -18.07 -10.77 9.48
CA VAL A 60 -17.90 -9.81 10.57
C VAL A 60 -16.96 -8.70 10.12
N GLN A 61 -17.44 -7.46 10.13
CA GLN A 61 -16.59 -6.30 9.93
C GLN A 61 -15.54 -6.22 11.04
N THR A 62 -14.28 -6.04 10.65
CA THR A 62 -13.17 -5.88 11.58
C THR A 62 -12.31 -4.69 11.16
N VAL A 63 -11.54 -4.14 12.09
CA VAL A 63 -10.65 -3.01 11.83
C VAL A 63 -9.21 -3.55 11.83
N LYS A 64 -8.50 -3.37 10.72
CA LYS A 64 -7.09 -3.75 10.60
C LYS A 64 -6.23 -2.52 10.32
N PRO A 65 -5.03 -2.39 10.92
CA PRO A 65 -4.09 -1.36 10.51
C PRO A 65 -3.71 -1.60 9.04
N ALA A 66 -3.54 -0.53 8.28
CA ALA A 66 -3.22 -0.63 6.86
C ALA A 66 -2.30 0.49 6.39
N ALA A 67 -1.75 0.36 5.19
CA ALA A 67 -1.08 1.43 4.47
C ALA A 67 -1.40 1.32 2.98
N SER A 68 -1.61 2.43 2.28
CA SER A 68 -1.77 2.40 0.82
C SER A 68 -0.55 2.95 0.11
N LEU A 69 -0.12 2.23 -0.92
CA LEU A 69 0.95 2.62 -1.84
C LEU A 69 0.38 2.70 -3.26
N ARG A 70 1.05 3.43 -4.14
CA ARG A 70 0.64 3.41 -5.55
C ARG A 70 1.01 2.08 -6.19
N ALA A 71 0.11 1.58 -7.04
CA ALA A 71 0.38 0.38 -7.81
C ALA A 71 1.59 0.55 -8.73
N CYS A 72 1.79 1.74 -9.30
CA CYS A 72 2.94 2.02 -10.16
C CYS A 72 4.28 1.95 -9.41
N ASP A 73 4.34 2.32 -8.14
CA ASP A 73 5.55 2.22 -7.30
C ASP A 73 5.92 0.76 -7.00
N LEU A 74 4.95 -0.15 -7.10
CA LEU A 74 5.11 -1.58 -6.87
C LEU A 74 5.14 -2.39 -8.17
N ALA A 75 5.23 -1.76 -9.35
CA ALA A 75 5.13 -2.45 -10.63
C ALA A 75 6.20 -3.54 -10.86
N GLY A 76 7.33 -3.49 -10.14
CA GLY A 76 8.38 -4.51 -10.18
C GLY A 76 8.19 -5.67 -9.19
N ILE A 77 7.15 -5.65 -8.35
CA ILE A 77 6.88 -6.65 -7.32
C ILE A 77 5.57 -7.35 -7.66
N GLU A 78 5.61 -8.68 -7.72
CA GLU A 78 4.39 -9.48 -7.84
C GLU A 78 3.54 -9.33 -6.56
N PRO A 79 2.24 -9.04 -6.66
CA PRO A 79 1.40 -8.82 -5.48
C PRO A 79 1.41 -9.99 -4.48
N GLU A 80 1.58 -11.22 -4.96
CA GLU A 80 1.68 -12.43 -4.14
C GLU A 80 2.90 -12.40 -3.19
N LYS A 81 3.99 -11.73 -3.59
CA LYS A 81 5.19 -11.57 -2.76
C LYS A 81 5.03 -10.51 -1.66
N LEU A 82 3.95 -9.73 -1.68
CA LEU A 82 3.67 -8.75 -0.64
C LEU A 82 3.25 -9.43 0.67
N GLN A 83 2.68 -10.64 0.61
CA GLN A 83 2.33 -11.37 1.82
C GLN A 83 3.60 -11.78 2.59
N GLY A 84 3.64 -11.44 3.87
CA GLY A 84 4.81 -11.64 4.73
C GLY A 84 5.93 -10.61 4.54
N ALA A 85 5.75 -9.61 3.66
CA ALA A 85 6.71 -8.53 3.51
C ALA A 85 6.77 -7.65 4.78
N GLU A 86 7.89 -7.00 5.01
CA GLU A 86 8.05 -6.01 6.08
C GLU A 86 7.86 -4.60 5.52
N LEU A 87 6.96 -3.83 6.12
CA LEU A 87 6.76 -2.41 5.81
C LEU A 87 7.25 -1.56 6.99
N VAL A 88 8.24 -0.72 6.75
CA VAL A 88 8.65 0.32 7.70
C VAL A 88 7.96 1.61 7.30
N ILE A 89 7.10 2.13 8.17
CA ILE A 89 6.36 3.39 7.97
C ILE A 89 6.24 4.10 9.32
N ASN A 90 6.42 5.41 9.34
CA ASN A 90 6.40 6.22 10.58
C ASN A 90 7.34 5.70 11.68
N GLY A 91 8.48 5.12 11.30
CA GLY A 91 9.47 4.57 12.22
C GLY A 91 9.08 3.26 12.92
N LYS A 92 7.92 2.67 12.59
CA LYS A 92 7.50 1.35 13.06
C LYS A 92 7.58 0.33 11.93
N THR A 93 8.04 -0.87 12.25
CA THR A 93 8.03 -2.02 11.35
C THR A 93 6.74 -2.82 11.52
N TRP A 94 6.12 -3.15 10.40
CA TRP A 94 4.89 -3.93 10.31
C TRP A 94 5.12 -5.14 9.41
N LEU A 95 4.39 -6.21 9.67
CA LEU A 95 4.27 -7.34 8.73
C LEU A 95 3.04 -7.13 7.86
N VAL A 96 3.17 -7.40 6.57
CA VAL A 96 2.05 -7.41 5.63
C VAL A 96 1.34 -8.76 5.73
N ASP A 97 0.12 -8.74 6.26
CA ASP A 97 -0.75 -9.91 6.40
C ASP A 97 -1.32 -10.31 5.02
N THR A 98 -1.90 -9.33 4.33
CA THR A 98 -2.49 -9.51 3.00
C THR A 98 -2.60 -8.15 2.28
N HIS A 99 -3.00 -8.15 1.02
CA HIS A 99 -3.14 -6.95 0.20
C HIS A 99 -4.53 -6.87 -0.45
N GLY A 100 -4.93 -5.67 -0.83
CA GLY A 100 -6.14 -5.41 -1.60
C GLY A 100 -5.88 -4.37 -2.68
N PHE A 101 -6.67 -4.40 -3.75
CA PHE A 101 -6.56 -3.45 -4.86
C PHE A 101 -7.56 -2.31 -4.71
N LEU A 102 -7.09 -1.08 -4.92
CA LEU A 102 -7.90 0.13 -5.04
C LEU A 102 -7.68 0.70 -6.45
N PRO A 103 -8.31 0.10 -7.48
CA PRO A 103 -8.08 0.48 -8.86
C PRO A 103 -8.57 1.90 -9.12
N ALA A 104 -7.82 2.64 -9.95
CA ALA A 104 -8.30 3.91 -10.50
C ALA A 104 -9.28 3.65 -11.65
N PRO A 105 -10.17 4.61 -11.98
CA PRO A 105 -11.03 4.51 -13.16
C PRO A 105 -10.27 4.32 -14.48
N THR A 106 -8.98 4.66 -14.50
CA THR A 106 -8.08 4.47 -15.64
C THR A 106 -7.29 3.17 -15.64
N GLY A 107 -7.57 2.26 -14.71
CA GLY A 107 -6.97 0.93 -14.62
C GLY A 107 -6.19 0.70 -13.32
N GLU A 108 -5.85 -0.57 -13.09
CA GLU A 108 -5.17 -1.04 -11.86
C GLU A 108 -3.78 -0.42 -11.68
N ALA A 109 -3.02 -0.28 -12.75
CA ALA A 109 -1.66 0.30 -12.71
C ALA A 109 -1.63 1.78 -12.28
N ALA A 110 -2.75 2.50 -12.47
CA ALA A 110 -2.90 3.89 -12.07
C ALA A 110 -3.59 4.07 -10.70
N GLY A 111 -3.92 2.96 -10.03
CA GLY A 111 -4.56 2.94 -8.72
C GLY A 111 -3.58 2.78 -7.57
N GLU A 112 -4.11 2.28 -6.45
CA GLU A 112 -3.37 2.01 -5.23
C GLU A 112 -3.47 0.53 -4.83
N ILE A 113 -2.47 0.06 -4.10
CA ILE A 113 -2.48 -1.21 -3.40
C ILE A 113 -2.58 -0.90 -1.92
N LEU A 114 -3.59 -1.46 -1.27
CA LEU A 114 -3.78 -1.39 0.17
C LEU A 114 -3.12 -2.61 0.82
N LEU A 115 -2.11 -2.37 1.64
CA LEU A 115 -1.47 -3.40 2.47
C LEU A 115 -2.17 -3.45 3.82
N TYR A 116 -2.68 -4.62 4.18
CA TYR A 116 -3.19 -4.89 5.52
C TYR A 116 -2.03 -5.35 6.39
N LEU A 117 -1.90 -4.71 7.54
CA LEU A 117 -0.75 -4.84 8.41
C LEU A 117 -1.11 -5.66 9.65
N THR A 118 -0.10 -6.31 10.21
CA THR A 118 -0.12 -6.91 11.53
C THR A 118 1.15 -6.52 12.27
N GLU A 119 1.10 -6.56 13.59
CA GLU A 119 2.30 -6.37 14.40
C GLU A 119 3.30 -7.50 14.14
N ARG A 120 4.58 -7.15 14.18
CA ARG A 120 5.70 -8.11 14.07
C ARG A 120 5.87 -8.90 15.36
#